data_AF-A0AA97HFT2-F1
#
_entry.id   AF-A0AA97HFT2-F1
#
_cell.length_a   1.000
_cell.length_b   1.000
_cell.length_c   1.000
_cell.angle_alpha   90.00
_cell.angle_beta   90.00
_cell.angle_gamma   90.00
#
_symmetry.space_group_name_H-M   'P 1'
#
loop_
_entity.id
_entity.type
_entity.pdbx_description
1 polymer ?
#
loop_
_entity_poly.entity_id
_entity_poly.type
_entity_poly.pdbx_seq_one_letter_code
_entity_poly.pdbx_strand_id
1 'polypeptide(L)'
;MFYVKRPARLPYYIFSPQDCIEFLTKAIKGELLEHEWHAFIGMALRGDEELEKLRKSCLFIDEYCVKRTHLLHNRKCLAFDDEAKSQLQELLDEWRHKVSYVA
;
A
#
# COMPACT_ATOMS: atom_id res chain seq x y z
N MET A 1 5.96 -8.23 40.11
CA MET A 1 6.13 -8.99 38.85
C MET A 1 6.38 -8.00 37.73
N PHE A 2 7.57 -7.99 37.14
CA PHE A 2 7.96 -7.07 36.08
C PHE A 2 7.48 -7.63 34.74
N TYR A 3 6.44 -7.05 34.16
CA TYR A 3 6.03 -7.37 32.80
C TYR A 3 7.00 -6.68 31.84
N VAL A 4 8.03 -7.42 31.43
CA VAL A 4 8.84 -7.04 30.27
C VAL A 4 7.91 -7.10 29.04
N LYS A 5 7.37 -5.96 28.63
CA LYS A 5 6.73 -5.79 27.33
C LYS A 5 7.80 -6.03 26.27
N ARG A 6 7.98 -7.29 25.86
CA ARG A 6 8.63 -7.59 24.59
C ARG A 6 7.71 -7.00 23.51
N PRO A 7 8.14 -6.05 22.68
CA PRO A 7 7.37 -5.73 21.49
C PRO A 7 7.37 -7.00 20.66
N ALA A 8 6.21 -7.66 20.58
CA ALA A 8 5.99 -8.71 19.60
C ALA A 8 6.32 -8.08 18.25
N ARG A 9 7.34 -8.63 17.57
CA ARG A 9 7.80 -8.25 16.24
C ARG A 9 6.76 -8.64 15.18
N LEU A 10 5.53 -8.17 15.33
CA LEU A 10 4.64 -7.97 14.20
C LEU A 10 4.88 -6.51 13.84
N PRO A 11 5.51 -6.19 12.69
CA PRO A 11 5.72 -4.81 12.30
C PRO A 11 4.32 -4.21 12.15
N TYR A 12 3.90 -3.46 13.17
CA TYR A 12 2.75 -2.59 13.10
C TYR A 12 3.12 -1.55 12.05
N TYR A 13 2.81 -1.85 10.79
CA TYR A 13 2.74 -0.87 9.73
C TYR A 13 1.56 0.04 10.10
N ILE A 14 1.86 1.02 10.95
CA ILE A 14 0.98 2.16 11.18
C ILE A 14 1.12 2.97 9.89
N PHE A 15 0.31 2.65 8.89
CA PHE A 15 0.25 3.45 7.69
C PHE A 15 -0.42 4.76 8.07
N SER A 16 0.38 5.82 8.16
CA SER A 16 -0.19 7.16 8.19
C SER A 16 -0.81 7.43 6.81
N PRO A 17 -1.74 8.38 6.71
CA PRO A 17 -2.28 8.81 5.42
C PRO A 17 -1.19 9.24 4.43
N GLN A 18 -0.08 9.82 4.93
CA GLN A 18 1.10 10.16 4.13
C GLN A 18 1.85 8.92 3.62
N ASP A 19 2.03 7.90 4.46
CA ASP A 19 2.64 6.63 4.05
C ASP A 19 1.83 5.94 2.94
N CYS A 20 0.50 6.06 2.97
CA CYS A 20 -0.37 5.53 1.90
C CYS A 20 -0.12 6.22 0.56
N ILE A 21 0.03 7.55 0.59
CA ILE A 21 0.34 8.34 -0.62
C ILE A 21 1.71 7.95 -1.17
N GLU A 22 2.72 7.81 -0.31
CA GLU A 22 4.05 7.35 -0.74
C GLU A 22 4.02 5.92 -1.30
N PHE A 23 3.27 5.02 -0.66
CA PHE A 23 3.11 3.64 -1.11
C PHE A 23 2.46 3.56 -2.49
N LEU A 24 1.33 4.25 -2.68
CA LEU A 24 0.66 4.36 -3.98
C LEU A 24 1.57 5.01 -5.03
N THR A 25 2.33 6.05 -4.66
CA THR A 25 3.31 6.69 -5.57
C THR A 25 4.36 5.69 -6.04
N LYS A 26 4.92 4.88 -5.12
CA LYS A 26 5.90 3.84 -5.45
C LYS A 26 5.29 2.76 -6.34
N ALA A 27 4.03 2.39 -6.12
CA ALA A 27 3.30 1.44 -6.95
C ALA A 27 3.16 1.95 -8.39
N ILE A 28 2.74 3.21 -8.57
CA ILE A 28 2.57 3.84 -9.89
C ILE A 28 3.91 3.96 -10.63
N LYS A 29 4.98 4.31 -9.92
CA LYS A 29 6.34 4.40 -10.48
C LYS A 29 6.95 3.04 -10.81
N GLY A 30 6.35 1.94 -10.34
CA GLY A 30 6.91 0.59 -10.48
C GLY A 30 8.11 0.33 -9.58
N GLU A 31 8.33 1.15 -8.55
CA GLU A 31 9.43 1.00 -7.60
C GLU A 31 9.04 0.18 -6.38
N LEU A 32 7.75 -0.17 -6.26
CA LEU A 32 7.22 -0.90 -5.11
C LEU A 32 7.63 -2.38 -5.16
N LEU A 33 8.09 -2.89 -4.02
CA LEU A 33 8.50 -4.28 -3.89
C LEU A 33 7.30 -5.21 -3.88
N GLU A 34 7.45 -6.36 -4.55
CA GLU A 34 6.41 -7.41 -4.62
C GLU A 34 5.94 -7.83 -3.23
N HIS A 35 6.87 -8.06 -2.31
CA HIS A 35 6.54 -8.46 -0.94
C HIS A 35 5.88 -7.34 -0.13
N GLU A 36 6.20 -6.06 -0.38
CA GLU A 36 5.55 -4.95 0.31
C GLU A 36 4.09 -4.82 -0.12
N TRP A 37 3.82 -4.99 -1.41
CA TRP A 37 2.47 -5.03 -1.94
C TRP A 37 1.66 -6.19 -1.36
N HIS A 38 2.20 -7.41 -1.39
CA HIS A 38 1.53 -8.57 -0.81
C HIS A 38 1.32 -8.45 0.71
N ALA A 39 2.26 -7.84 1.43
CA ALA A 39 2.11 -7.55 2.85
C ALA A 39 0.98 -6.54 3.09
N PHE A 40 0.89 -5.50 2.27
CA PHE A 40 -0.15 -4.47 2.37
C PHE A 40 -1.56 -5.05 2.13
N ILE A 41 -1.76 -5.76 1.01
CA ILE A 41 -3.06 -6.37 0.70
C ILE A 41 -3.40 -7.53 1.65
N GLY A 42 -2.39 -8.21 2.20
CA GLY A 42 -2.55 -9.36 3.10
C GLY A 42 -2.84 -9.00 4.55
N MET A 43 -2.61 -7.74 4.98
CA MET A 43 -2.87 -7.31 6.34
C MET A 43 -4.26 -6.70 6.49
N ALA A 44 -5.03 -7.18 7.48
CA ALA A 44 -6.29 -6.55 7.85
C ALA A 44 -6.03 -5.28 8.67
N LEU A 45 -6.39 -4.12 8.13
CA LEU A 45 -6.25 -2.82 8.78
C LEU A 45 -7.44 -2.60 9.73
N ARG A 46 -7.38 -3.23 10.91
CA ARG A 46 -8.43 -3.10 11.95
C ARG A 46 -8.24 -1.77 12.69
N GLY A 47 -9.03 -0.76 12.34
CA GLY A 47 -9.08 0.52 13.05
C GLY A 47 -9.44 1.71 12.18
N ASP A 48 -9.16 1.63 10.88
CA ASP A 48 -9.43 2.70 9.91
C ASP A 48 -10.21 2.15 8.72
N GLU A 49 -11.51 2.48 8.66
CA GLU A 49 -12.40 2.05 7.57
C GLU A 49 -11.92 2.56 6.22
N GLU A 50 -11.29 3.73 6.19
CA GLU A 50 -10.75 4.33 4.96
C GLU A 50 -9.54 3.55 4.45
N LEU A 51 -8.59 3.21 5.33
CA LEU A 51 -7.44 2.35 5.00
C LEU A 51 -7.90 0.97 4.53
N GLU A 52 -8.91 0.39 5.17
CA GLU A 52 -9.49 -0.89 4.76
C GLU A 52 -10.18 -0.78 3.37
N LYS A 53 -10.83 0.34 3.06
CA LYS A 53 -11.35 0.60 1.70
C LYS A 53 -10.21 0.68 0.69
N LEU A 54 -9.15 1.44 0.97
CA LEU A 54 -8.00 1.54 0.07
C LEU A 54 -7.36 0.17 -0.15
N ARG A 55 -7.22 -0.64 0.90
CA ARG A 55 -6.71 -2.01 0.78
C ARG A 55 -7.60 -2.87 -0.10
N LYS A 56 -8.94 -2.79 0.06
CA LYS A 56 -9.88 -3.50 -0.81
C LYS A 56 -9.76 -3.06 -2.27
N SER A 57 -9.61 -1.77 -2.54
CA SER A 57 -9.37 -1.27 -3.90
C SER A 57 -8.05 -1.78 -4.47
N CYS A 58 -6.97 -1.77 -3.67
CA CYS A 58 -5.68 -2.35 -4.08
C CYS A 58 -5.77 -3.85 -4.33
N LEU A 59 -6.54 -4.60 -3.52
CA LEU A 59 -6.80 -6.02 -3.72
C LEU A 59 -7.56 -6.27 -5.02
N PHE A 60 -8.55 -5.41 -5.34
CA PHE A 60 -9.26 -5.47 -6.62
C PHE A 60 -8.31 -5.22 -7.79
N ILE A 61 -7.45 -4.20 -7.71
CA ILE A 61 -6.43 -3.95 -8.73
C ILE A 61 -5.48 -5.14 -8.88
N ASP A 62 -5.09 -5.79 -7.77
CA ASP A 62 -4.22 -6.97 -7.79
C ASP A 62 -4.86 -8.19 -8.47
N GLU A 63 -6.18 -8.35 -8.35
CA GLU A 63 -6.94 -9.46 -8.91
C GLU A 63 -7.32 -9.24 -10.38
N TYR A 64 -7.64 -8.01 -10.75
CA TYR A 64 -8.18 -7.67 -12.07
C TYR A 64 -7.13 -7.12 -13.05
N CYS A 65 -6.06 -6.50 -12.57
CA CYS A 65 -5.07 -5.88 -13.45
C CYS A 65 -3.83 -6.77 -13.67
N VAL A 66 -3.21 -6.59 -14.84
CA VAL A 66 -1.97 -7.27 -15.19
C VAL A 66 -0.81 -6.64 -14.41
N LYS A 67 -0.22 -7.41 -13.50
CA LYS A 67 1.02 -7.05 -12.80
C LYS A 67 2.20 -7.80 -13.40
N ARG A 68 3.26 -7.07 -13.78
CA ARG A 68 4.55 -7.65 -14.14
C ARG A 68 5.53 -7.43 -13.02
N THR A 69 6.32 -8.44 -12.70
CA THR A 69 7.40 -8.30 -11.73
C THR A 69 8.70 -8.12 -12.50
N HIS A 70 9.49 -7.14 -12.09
CA HIS A 70 10.80 -6.88 -12.68
C HIS A 70 11.85 -6.76 -11.58
N LEU A 71 13.08 -7.13 -11.94
CA LEU A 71 14.21 -7.06 -11.02
C LEU A 71 14.84 -5.67 -11.13
N LEU A 72 14.61 -4.84 -10.11
CA LEU A 72 15.24 -3.53 -9.98
C LEU A 72 16.23 -3.58 -8.80
N HIS A 73 17.51 -3.35 -9.07
CA HIS A 73 18.58 -3.39 -8.05
C HIS A 73 18.60 -4.67 -7.20
N ASN A 74 18.44 -5.83 -7.84
CA ASN A 74 18.37 -7.15 -7.18
C ASN A 74 17.17 -7.31 -6.22
N ARG A 75 16.14 -6.47 -6.38
CA ARG A 75 14.87 -6.56 -5.65
C ARG A 75 13.73 -6.77 -6.66
N LYS A 76 12.75 -7.60 -6.29
CA LYS A 76 11.56 -7.83 -7.12
C LYS A 76 10.59 -6.68 -6.92
N CYS A 77 10.43 -5.84 -7.93
CA CYS A 77 9.47 -4.75 -7.94
C CYS A 77 8.27 -5.09 -8.83
N LEU A 78 7.10 -4.63 -8.43
CA LEU A 78 5.87 -4.73 -9.20
C LEU A 78 5.76 -3.53 -10.14
N ALA A 79 5.48 -3.81 -11.40
CA ALA A 79 5.06 -2.86 -12.39
C ALA A 79 3.61 -3.17 -12.79
N PHE A 80 2.76 -2.19 -12.60
CA PHE A 80 1.37 -2.23 -13.04
C PHE A 80 1.24 -1.79 -14.50
N ASP A 81 0.27 -2.34 -15.21
CA ASP A 81 -0.14 -1.87 -16.54
C ASP A 81 -0.81 -0.48 -16.45
N ASP A 82 -1.06 0.15 -17.59
CA ASP A 82 -1.56 1.54 -17.63
C ASP A 82 -2.94 1.69 -16.98
N GLU A 83 -3.80 0.67 -17.13
CA GLU A 83 -5.13 0.63 -16.49
C GLU A 83 -5.02 0.63 -14.96
N ALA A 84 -4.15 -0.21 -14.40
CA ALA A 84 -3.90 -0.25 -12.96
C ALA A 84 -3.26 1.04 -12.45
N LYS A 85 -2.33 1.63 -13.22
CA LYS A 85 -1.74 2.93 -12.87
C LYS A 85 -2.79 4.02 -12.78
N SER A 86 -3.74 4.05 -13.73
CA SER A 86 -4.84 5.02 -13.71
C SER A 86 -5.70 4.85 -12.46
N GLN A 87 -6.11 3.62 -12.13
CA GLN A 87 -6.89 3.33 -10.92
C GLN A 87 -6.13 3.67 -9.62
N LEU A 88 -4.84 3.32 -9.55
CA LEU A 88 -3.98 3.69 -8.42
C LEU A 88 -3.80 5.20 -8.31
N GLN A 89 -3.77 5.91 -9.44
CA GLN A 89 -3.63 7.36 -9.48
C GLN A 89 -4.90 8.08 -9.05
N GLU A 90 -6.09 7.58 -9.40
CA GLU A 90 -7.36 8.06 -8.88
C GLU A 90 -7.43 7.89 -7.36
N LEU A 91 -7.07 6.69 -6.85
CA LEU A 91 -6.98 6.46 -5.40
C LEU A 91 -5.98 7.41 -4.73
N LEU A 92 -4.83 7.66 -5.36
CA LEU A 92 -3.83 8.57 -4.82
C LEU A 92 -4.35 10.01 -4.75
N ASP A 93 -5.08 10.46 -5.77
CA ASP A 93 -5.66 11.80 -5.78
C ASP A 93 -6.73 11.96 -4.69
N GLU A 94 -7.62 10.97 -4.54
CA GLU A 94 -8.62 10.93 -3.46
C GLU A 94 -7.96 11.00 -2.08
N TRP A 95 -6.91 10.23 -1.86
CA TRP A 95 -6.18 10.21 -0.58
C TRP A 95 -5.42 11.51 -0.34
N ARG A 96 -4.78 12.07 -1.37
CA ARG A 96 -4.09 13.35 -1.28
C ARG A 96 -5.04 14.49 -0.95
N HIS A 97 -6.26 14.47 -1.51
CA HIS A 97 -7.31 15.42 -1.17
C HIS A 97 -7.76 15.27 0.28
N LYS A 98 -7.96 14.03 0.76
CA LYS A 98 -8.31 13.76 2.17
C LYS A 98 -7.24 14.23 3.14
N VAL A 99 -5.97 13.95 2.87
CA VAL A 99 -4.86 14.43 3.72
C VAL A 99 -4.75 15.94 3.73
N SER A 100 -4.99 16.59 2.60
CA SER A 100 -4.94 18.05 2.49
C SER A 100 -6.11 18.74 3.19
N TYR A 101 -7.26 18.06 3.34
CA TYR A 101 -8.43 18.57 4.05
C TYR A 101 -8.33 18.46 5.58
N VAL A 102 -7.49 17.55 6.08
CA VAL A 102 -7.30 17.31 7.52
C VAL A 102 -6.14 18.14 8.11
N ALA A 103 -5.46 18.94 7.29
CA ALA A 103 -4.32 19.79 7.67
C ALA A 103 -4.72 21.19 8.16
#